data_AF-A0A3G9IT05-F1
#
_entry.id   AF-A0A3G9IT05-F1
#
_cell.length_a   1.000
_cell.length_b   1.000
_cell.length_c   1.000
_cell.angle_alpha   90.00
_cell.angle_beta   90.00
_cell.angle_gamma   90.00
#
_symmetry.space_group_name_H-M   'P 1'
#
loop_
_entity.id
_entity.type
_entity.pdbx_description
1 polymer ?
#
loop_
_entity_poly.entity_id
_entity_poly.type
_entity_poly.pdbx_seq_one_letter_code
_entity_poly.pdbx_strand_id
1 'polypeptide(L)'
;MLPRSDRTIVIHHFGQEPFETSPEDMTALAQSVFPLADRVAGAVGEAFDFASWYGAWRSRHGIEESAAIPTHLKVEAADAFEALIPWEQLKDAAVQYAIDGEHLPMGPIRLYVPNGSSECLNVKHVVACHFIHEEAHRGEVSYGFKSSFSPDDLRKQR
;
A
#
# COMPACT_ATOMS: atom_id res chain seq x y z
N MET A 1 6.27 25.25 0.77
CA MET A 1 5.09 24.64 1.42
C MET A 1 4.33 23.90 0.32
N LEU A 2 4.50 22.58 0.22
CA LEU A 2 3.81 21.77 -0.79
C LEU A 2 2.31 21.69 -0.45
N PRO A 3 1.41 21.67 -1.44
CA PRO A 3 -0.03 21.57 -1.21
C PRO A 3 -0.41 20.29 -0.47
N ARG A 4 -1.44 20.36 0.39
CA ARG A 4 -1.88 19.31 1.30
C ARG A 4 -2.30 17.98 0.63
N SER A 5 -2.58 17.97 -0.68
CA SER A 5 -3.11 16.82 -1.40
C SER A 5 -2.07 15.74 -1.76
N ASP A 6 -0.76 16.00 -1.61
CA ASP A 6 0.31 15.00 -1.83
C ASP A 6 0.56 14.09 -0.60
N ARG A 7 -0.28 14.19 0.43
CA ARG A 7 -0.02 13.62 1.75
C ARG A 7 -1.09 12.64 2.25
N THR A 8 -2.10 12.36 1.44
CA THR A 8 -3.16 11.42 1.80
C THR A 8 -3.03 10.13 1.00
N ILE A 9 -3.54 9.04 1.59
CA ILE A 9 -3.69 7.75 0.94
C ILE A 9 -5.18 7.44 0.92
N VAL A 10 -5.70 7.04 -0.24
CA VAL A 10 -7.07 6.53 -0.37
C VAL A 10 -7.07 5.03 -0.12
N ILE A 11 -7.90 4.58 0.81
CA ILE A 11 -8.05 3.17 1.14
C ILE A 11 -9.39 2.67 0.60
N HIS A 12 -9.32 1.71 -0.31
CA HIS A 12 -10.46 0.98 -0.83
C HIS A 12 -10.48 -0.41 -0.18
N HIS A 13 -11.53 -0.71 0.57
CA HIS A 13 -11.75 -2.02 1.14
C HIS A 13 -13.05 -2.62 0.64
N PHE A 14 -13.06 -3.89 0.26
CA PHE A 14 -14.29 -4.56 -0.14
C PHE A 14 -15.35 -4.48 0.97
N GLY A 15 -16.57 -4.12 0.61
CA GLY A 15 -17.68 -3.96 1.56
C GLY A 15 -17.60 -2.72 2.46
N GLN A 16 -16.73 -1.75 2.16
CA GLN A 16 -16.67 -0.45 2.82
C GLN A 16 -16.62 0.67 1.77
N GLU A 17 -17.10 1.86 2.13
CA GLU A 17 -16.86 3.05 1.31
C GLU A 17 -15.36 3.41 1.35
N PRO A 18 -14.80 3.94 0.24
CA PRO A 18 -13.43 4.45 0.25
C PRO A 18 -13.27 5.54 1.31
N PHE A 19 -12.13 5.54 1.99
CA PHE A 19 -11.80 6.59 2.94
C PHE A 19 -10.38 7.11 2.72
N GLU A 20 -10.17 8.37 3.03
CA GLU A 20 -8.87 9.00 3.00
C GLU A 20 -8.22 8.96 4.38
N THR A 21 -6.92 8.70 4.43
CA THR A 21 -6.11 8.74 5.65
C THR A 21 -4.76 9.40 5.37
N SER A 22 -4.02 9.70 6.42
CA SER A 22 -2.66 10.25 6.33
C SER A 22 -1.65 9.29 6.99
N PRO A 23 -0.35 9.40 6.66
CA PRO A 23 0.66 8.57 7.31
C PRO A 23 0.65 8.70 8.83
N GLU A 24 0.37 9.89 9.37
CA GLU A 24 0.26 10.16 10.80
C GLU A 24 -0.90 9.39 11.43
N ASP A 25 -2.08 9.40 10.80
CA ASP A 25 -3.25 8.65 11.25
C ASP A 25 -3.01 7.14 11.19
N MET A 26 -2.39 6.65 10.10
CA MET A 26 -2.01 5.24 9.96
C MET A 26 -1.03 4.82 11.06
N THR A 27 -0.01 5.63 11.31
CA THR A 27 1.02 5.34 12.32
C THR A 27 0.45 5.33 13.73
N ALA A 28 -0.42 6.29 14.05
CA ALA A 28 -1.12 6.35 15.33
C ALA A 28 -2.00 5.10 15.58
N LEU A 29 -2.53 4.51 14.50
CA LEU A 29 -3.34 3.30 14.54
C LEU A 29 -2.52 2.01 14.56
N ALA A 30 -1.31 2.00 13.98
CA ALA A 30 -0.48 0.81 13.81
C ALA A 30 0.06 0.19 15.10
N GLN A 31 -0.08 0.89 16.24
CA GLN A 31 0.33 0.50 17.59
C GLN A 31 1.85 0.30 17.79
N SER A 32 2.62 0.04 16.73
CA SER A 32 4.07 -0.15 16.78
C SER A 32 4.76 0.51 15.58
N VAL A 33 5.81 1.28 15.88
CA VAL A 33 6.76 1.84 14.91
C VAL A 33 8.16 1.31 15.19
N PHE A 34 8.98 1.19 14.15
CA PHE A 34 10.34 0.66 14.25
C PHE A 34 11.27 1.31 13.21
N PRO A 35 12.59 1.34 13.46
CA PRO A 35 13.58 1.65 12.43
C PRO A 35 13.43 0.68 11.25
N LEU A 36 13.22 1.19 10.04
CA LEU A 36 12.99 0.35 8.86
C LEU A 36 14.14 -0.64 8.59
N ALA A 37 15.37 -0.26 8.97
CA ALA A 37 16.57 -1.10 8.90
C ALA A 37 16.44 -2.44 9.64
N ASP A 38 15.59 -2.51 10.68
CA ASP A 38 15.34 -3.73 11.44
C ASP A 38 14.63 -4.82 10.61
N ARG A 39 13.99 -4.43 9.49
CA ARG A 39 13.27 -5.35 8.60
C ARG A 39 13.81 -5.37 7.17
N VAL A 40 14.32 -4.24 6.68
CA VAL A 40 14.85 -4.12 5.32
C VAL A 40 16.30 -3.65 5.41
N ALA A 41 17.24 -4.56 5.13
CA ALA A 41 18.67 -4.28 5.23
C ALA A 41 19.06 -3.09 4.33
N GLY A 42 19.77 -2.12 4.91
CA GLY A 42 20.23 -0.92 4.21
C GLY A 42 19.17 0.14 3.95
N ALA A 43 17.91 -0.08 4.37
CA ALA A 43 16.88 0.94 4.32
C ALA A 43 17.00 1.91 5.51
N VAL A 44 16.50 3.13 5.32
CA VAL A 44 16.63 4.25 6.27
C VAL A 44 15.25 4.80 6.59
N GLY A 45 15.06 5.30 7.81
CA GLY A 45 13.84 5.94 8.27
C GLY A 45 12.95 5.05 9.13
N GLU A 46 11.74 5.53 9.39
CA GLU A 46 10.78 4.92 10.29
C GLU A 46 9.66 4.23 9.52
N ALA A 47 9.23 3.08 10.04
CA ALA A 47 8.16 2.29 9.48
C ALA A 47 7.23 1.74 10.56
N PHE A 48 6.03 1.36 10.14
CA PHE A 48 5.11 0.58 10.94
C PHE A 48 4.76 -0.74 10.25
N ASP A 49 4.24 -1.68 11.05
CA ASP A 49 3.90 -3.02 10.59
C ASP A 49 2.54 -3.03 9.88
N PHE A 50 2.52 -3.47 8.62
CA PHE A 50 1.31 -3.43 7.79
C PHE A 50 0.19 -4.30 8.37
N ALA A 51 0.50 -5.52 8.83
CA ALA A 51 -0.48 -6.44 9.37
C ALA A 51 -1.10 -5.91 10.68
N SER A 52 -0.27 -5.34 11.55
CA SER A 52 -0.70 -4.71 12.81
C SER A 52 -1.61 -3.52 12.55
N TRP A 53 -1.23 -2.64 11.62
CA TRP A 53 -2.09 -1.53 11.19
C TRP A 53 -3.42 -2.01 10.62
N TYR A 54 -3.40 -2.98 9.70
CA TYR A 54 -4.62 -3.47 9.06
C TYR A 54 -5.57 -4.12 10.07
N GLY A 55 -5.04 -4.90 11.04
CA GLY A 55 -5.81 -5.47 12.12
C GLY A 55 -6.48 -4.41 13.01
N ALA A 56 -5.71 -3.40 13.43
CA ALA A 56 -6.23 -2.28 14.22
C ALA A 56 -7.29 -1.47 13.46
N TRP A 57 -7.08 -1.27 12.15
CA TRP A 57 -8.04 -0.62 11.27
C TRP A 57 -9.36 -1.40 11.15
N ARG A 58 -9.29 -2.70 10.90
CA ARG A 58 -10.50 -3.56 10.86
C ARG A 58 -11.28 -3.48 12.17
N SER A 59 -10.60 -3.61 13.30
CA SER A 59 -11.22 -3.52 14.62
C SER A 59 -11.91 -2.16 14.83
N ARG A 60 -11.25 -1.06 14.48
CA ARG A 60 -11.80 0.30 14.59
C ARG A 60 -13.02 0.53 13.69
N HIS A 61 -13.17 -0.23 12.62
CA HIS A 61 -14.30 -0.11 11.68
C HIS A 61 -15.34 -1.23 11.85
N GLY A 62 -15.30 -1.95 12.97
CA GLY A 62 -16.30 -2.97 13.30
C GLY A 62 -16.28 -4.18 12.37
N ILE A 63 -15.15 -4.42 11.69
CA ILE A 63 -14.96 -5.63 10.89
C ILE A 63 -14.48 -6.73 11.85
N GLU A 64 -15.38 -7.68 12.10
CA GLU A 64 -15.13 -8.85 12.95
C GLU A 64 -13.87 -9.61 12.52
N GLU A 65 -13.16 -10.21 13.47
CA GLU A 65 -11.94 -10.99 13.21
C GLU A 65 -12.21 -12.16 12.26
N SER A 66 -13.38 -12.79 12.38
CA SER A 66 -13.83 -13.90 11.52
C SER A 66 -14.28 -13.46 10.12
N ALA A 67 -14.38 -12.16 9.85
CA ALA A 67 -14.71 -11.69 8.51
C ALA A 67 -13.61 -12.05 7.51
N ALA A 68 -14.00 -12.20 6.24
CA ALA A 68 -13.08 -12.54 5.16
C ALA A 68 -11.88 -11.58 5.13
N ILE A 69 -10.70 -12.15 4.94
CA ILE A 69 -9.47 -11.40 4.69
C ILE A 69 -9.32 -11.14 3.18
N PRO A 70 -8.61 -10.07 2.78
CA PRO A 70 -8.27 -9.84 1.38
C PRO A 70 -7.48 -11.02 0.82
N THR A 71 -7.62 -11.27 -0.48
CA THR A 71 -6.76 -12.19 -1.24
C THR A 71 -5.55 -11.46 -1.82
N HIS A 72 -5.67 -10.15 -2.08
CA HIS A 72 -4.60 -9.31 -2.58
C HIS A 72 -4.68 -7.89 -2.00
N LEU A 73 -3.54 -7.23 -2.00
CA LEU A 73 -3.44 -5.78 -1.93
C LEU A 73 -2.97 -5.28 -3.30
N LYS A 74 -3.76 -4.44 -3.94
CA LYS A 74 -3.28 -3.61 -5.04
C LYS A 74 -2.87 -2.25 -4.50
N VAL A 75 -1.67 -1.80 -4.82
CA VAL A 75 -1.20 -0.45 -4.51
C VAL A 75 -1.07 0.37 -5.79
N GLU A 76 -1.42 1.64 -5.70
CA GLU A 76 -1.22 2.61 -6.78
C GLU A 76 -0.29 3.73 -6.30
N ALA A 77 0.70 4.06 -7.13
CA ALA A 77 1.66 5.12 -6.88
C ALA A 77 1.33 6.38 -7.67
N ALA A 78 1.84 7.52 -7.20
CA ALA A 78 1.64 8.82 -7.84
C ALA A 78 2.18 8.89 -9.29
N ASP A 79 3.14 8.05 -9.66
CA ASP A 79 3.74 7.96 -11.00
C ASP A 79 3.01 6.96 -11.92
N ALA A 80 1.78 6.58 -11.56
CA ALA A 80 0.95 5.60 -12.25
C ALA A 80 1.52 4.16 -12.23
N PHE A 81 2.54 3.89 -11.43
CA PHE A 81 2.95 2.52 -11.12
C PHE A 81 1.88 1.84 -10.26
N GLU A 82 1.63 0.56 -10.53
CA GLU A 82 0.75 -0.28 -9.73
C GLU A 82 1.40 -1.64 -9.47
N ALA A 83 1.08 -2.23 -8.32
CA ALA A 83 1.45 -3.61 -8.00
C ALA A 83 0.27 -4.32 -7.33
N LEU A 84 -0.06 -5.51 -7.83
CA LEU A 84 -0.96 -6.48 -7.21
C LEU A 84 -0.11 -7.48 -6.43
N ILE A 85 -0.29 -7.50 -5.11
CA ILE A 85 0.50 -8.27 -4.17
C ILE A 85 -0.42 -9.31 -3.50
N PRO A 86 -0.13 -10.61 -3.60
CA PRO A 86 -0.86 -11.63 -2.87
C PRO A 86 -0.79 -11.43 -1.37
N TRP A 87 -1.89 -11.70 -0.68
CA TRP A 87 -2.01 -11.46 0.75
C TRP A 87 -0.93 -12.18 1.57
N GLU A 88 -0.57 -13.41 1.18
CA GLU A 88 0.47 -14.19 1.85
C GLU A 88 1.86 -13.54 1.82
N GLN A 89 2.16 -12.68 0.83
CA GLN A 89 3.46 -12.00 0.73
C GLN A 89 3.54 -10.77 1.64
N LEU A 90 2.41 -10.27 2.15
CA LEU A 90 2.34 -9.07 2.98
C LEU A 90 2.58 -9.32 4.47
N LYS A 91 2.82 -10.58 4.87
CA LYS A 91 2.96 -10.98 6.29
C LYS A 91 3.95 -10.10 7.06
N ASP A 92 5.10 -9.81 6.45
CA ASP A 92 6.16 -8.99 7.06
C ASP A 92 6.29 -7.64 6.34
N ALA A 93 5.25 -7.18 5.64
CA ALA A 93 5.29 -5.91 4.95
C ALA A 93 5.47 -4.75 5.93
N ALA A 94 6.31 -3.79 5.54
CA ALA A 94 6.60 -2.59 6.30
C ALA A 94 6.16 -1.36 5.52
N VAL A 95 5.50 -0.43 6.19
CA VAL A 95 5.09 0.85 5.60
C VAL A 95 5.99 1.93 6.15
N GLN A 96 6.89 2.43 5.30
CA GLN A 96 7.75 3.55 5.63
C GLN A 96 6.96 4.86 5.48
N TYR A 97 7.04 5.73 6.49
CA TYR A 97 6.33 7.00 6.50
C TYR A 97 7.21 8.22 6.80
N ALA A 98 8.41 8.01 7.35
CA ALA A 98 9.32 9.09 7.71
C ALA A 98 10.81 8.70 7.49
N ILE A 99 11.66 9.73 7.49
CA ILE A 99 13.12 9.64 7.59
C ILE A 99 13.58 10.72 8.58
N ASP A 100 14.28 10.32 9.65
CA ASP A 100 14.77 11.23 10.70
C ASP A 100 13.63 12.04 11.36
N GLY A 101 12.47 11.40 11.54
CA GLY A 101 11.25 12.03 12.07
C GLY A 101 10.53 12.98 11.12
N GLU A 102 11.08 13.24 9.94
CA GLU A 102 10.48 14.08 8.91
C GLU A 102 9.73 13.25 7.87
N HIS A 103 8.74 13.85 7.22
CA HIS A 103 7.96 13.16 6.19
C HIS A 103 8.85 12.72 5.02
N LEU A 104 8.42 11.68 4.31
CA LEU A 104 9.10 11.28 3.09
C LEU A 104 9.21 12.46 2.10
N PRO A 105 10.35 12.60 1.42
CA PRO A 105 10.55 13.69 0.46
C PRO A 105 9.61 13.61 -0.74
N MET A 106 9.06 12.41 -1.02
CA MET A 106 8.19 12.15 -2.15
C MET A 106 7.09 11.15 -1.76
N GLY A 107 5.84 11.57 -1.92
CA GLY A 107 4.65 10.78 -1.60
C GLY A 107 4.43 10.56 -0.10
N PRO A 108 3.27 9.98 0.27
CA PRO A 108 2.88 9.90 1.68
C PRO A 108 3.50 8.68 2.38
N ILE A 109 3.61 7.53 1.69
CA ILE A 109 4.24 6.31 2.21
C ILE A 109 5.01 5.56 1.12
N ARG A 110 5.89 4.65 1.56
CA ARG A 110 6.49 3.60 0.73
C ARG A 110 6.21 2.23 1.34
N LEU A 111 5.74 1.30 0.51
CA LEU A 111 5.53 -0.09 0.91
C LEU A 111 6.81 -0.90 0.64
N TYR A 112 7.19 -1.73 1.61
CA TYR A 112 8.18 -2.78 1.44
C TYR A 112 7.53 -4.13 1.69
N VAL A 113 7.84 -5.10 0.84
CA VAL A 113 7.35 -6.48 0.89
C VAL A 113 8.58 -7.41 0.94
N PRO A 114 9.20 -7.63 2.11
CA PRO A 114 10.48 -8.34 2.23
C PRO A 114 10.43 -9.79 1.72
N ASN A 115 9.28 -10.45 1.86
CA ASN A 115 9.03 -11.81 1.37
C ASN A 115 8.35 -11.81 -0.02
N GLY A 116 8.37 -10.65 -0.70
CA GLY A 116 7.79 -10.50 -2.00
C GLY A 116 8.53 -11.32 -3.05
N SER A 117 7.81 -11.81 -4.05
CA SER A 117 8.44 -12.53 -5.17
C SER A 117 9.29 -11.64 -6.09
N SER A 118 9.22 -10.31 -5.94
CA SER A 118 9.95 -9.33 -6.73
C SER A 118 10.18 -8.02 -5.96
N GLU A 119 11.31 -7.36 -6.22
CA GLU A 119 11.58 -6.02 -5.68
C GLU A 119 10.60 -4.96 -6.21
N CYS A 120 9.95 -5.20 -7.35
CA CYS A 120 8.92 -4.32 -7.90
C CYS A 120 7.68 -4.20 -7.00
N LEU A 121 7.52 -5.10 -6.02
CA LEU A 121 6.46 -5.01 -5.01
C LEU A 121 6.78 -3.98 -3.91
N ASN A 122 8.02 -3.48 -3.86
CA ASN A 122 8.43 -2.40 -2.96
C ASN A 122 8.05 -1.03 -3.54
N VAL A 123 6.75 -0.71 -3.50
CA VAL A 123 6.18 0.44 -4.20
C VAL A 123 6.44 1.76 -3.47
N LYS A 124 7.00 2.73 -4.19
CA LYS A 124 7.24 4.10 -3.71
C LYS A 124 6.03 4.98 -3.98
N HIS A 125 5.86 6.03 -3.18
CA HIS A 125 4.86 7.09 -3.38
C HIS A 125 3.43 6.54 -3.50
N VAL A 126 3.07 5.60 -2.63
CA VAL A 126 1.75 4.96 -2.67
C VAL A 126 0.69 5.99 -2.29
N VAL A 127 -0.29 6.19 -3.18
CA VAL A 127 -1.42 7.13 -2.99
C VAL A 127 -2.75 6.41 -2.84
N ALA A 128 -2.83 5.14 -3.21
CA ALA A 128 -4.01 4.32 -2.97
C ALA A 128 -3.67 2.86 -2.64
N CYS A 129 -4.48 2.27 -1.77
CA CYS A 129 -4.44 0.86 -1.39
C CYS A 129 -5.83 0.25 -1.64
N HIS A 130 -5.90 -0.79 -2.46
CA HIS A 130 -7.11 -1.54 -2.75
C HIS A 130 -6.99 -2.95 -2.19
N PHE A 131 -7.73 -3.20 -1.13
CA PHE A 131 -7.91 -4.53 -0.57
C PHE A 131 -8.95 -5.27 -1.41
N ILE A 132 -8.50 -6.33 -2.07
CA ILE A 132 -9.31 -7.12 -3.00
C ILE A 132 -9.59 -8.47 -2.36
N HIS A 133 -10.83 -8.94 -2.45
CA HIS A 133 -11.22 -10.30 -2.07
C HIS A 133 -11.76 -11.03 -3.30
N GLU A 134 -10.88 -11.79 -3.95
CA GLU A 134 -11.18 -12.58 -5.14
C GLU A 134 -10.42 -13.90 -5.08
N GLU A 135 -11.14 -14.99 -4.79
CA GLU A 135 -10.54 -16.33 -4.61
C GLU A 135 -10.04 -16.95 -5.92
N ALA A 136 -10.71 -16.64 -7.04
CA ALA A 136 -10.38 -17.23 -8.35
C ALA A 136 -8.96 -16.89 -8.83
N HIS A 137 -8.43 -15.75 -8.39
CA HIS A 137 -7.12 -15.23 -8.76
C HIS A 137 -6.12 -15.26 -7.60
N ARG A 138 -6.41 -15.98 -6.50
CA ARG A 138 -5.55 -16.03 -5.32
C ARG A 138 -4.12 -16.41 -5.68
N GLY A 139 -3.16 -15.60 -5.24
CA GLY A 139 -1.73 -15.81 -5.48
C GLY A 139 -1.21 -15.09 -6.73
N GLU A 140 -2.07 -14.40 -7.47
CA GLU A 140 -1.66 -13.63 -8.65
C GLU A 140 -0.80 -12.43 -8.24
N VAL A 141 0.35 -12.31 -8.90
CA VAL A 141 1.28 -11.19 -8.74
C VAL A 141 1.37 -10.46 -10.08
N SER A 142 1.21 -9.15 -10.06
CA SER A 142 1.48 -8.30 -11.23
C SER A 142 2.02 -6.94 -10.80
N TYR A 143 2.81 -6.31 -11.66
CA TYR A 143 3.30 -4.96 -11.43
C TYR A 143 3.67 -4.30 -12.75
N GLY A 144 3.54 -2.98 -12.82
CA GLY A 144 3.86 -2.21 -14.01
C GLY A 144 3.28 -0.81 -13.96
N PHE A 145 3.51 -0.04 -15.01
CA PHE A 145 2.86 1.26 -15.17
C PHE A 145 1.51 1.07 -15.86
N LYS A 146 0.48 1.77 -15.38
CA LYS A 146 -0.81 1.85 -16.05
C LYS A 146 -0.58 2.26 -17.50
N SER A 147 -0.87 1.34 -18.40
CA SER A 147 -0.84 1.64 -19.83
C SER A 147 -2.09 2.44 -20.16
N SER A 148 -1.95 3.76 -20.33
CA SER A 148 -2.99 4.60 -20.92
C SER A 148 -3.09 4.29 -22.42
N PHE A 149 -3.62 3.12 -22.77
CA PHE A 149 -4.15 2.90 -24.10
C PHE A 149 -5.66 2.86 -23.98
N SER A 150 -6.30 3.97 -24.31
CA SER A 150 -7.73 3.91 -24.61
C SER A 150 -7.89 3.10 -25.89
N PRO A 151 -9.00 2.35 -26.07
CA PRO A 151 -9.27 1.67 -27.34
C PRO A 151 -9.29 2.61 -28.57
N ASP A 152 -9.36 3.93 -28.37
CA ASP A 152 -9.22 4.95 -29.41
C ASP A 152 -7.76 5.13 -29.91
N ASP A 153 -6.74 4.87 -29.09
CA ASP A 153 -5.32 4.99 -29.47
C ASP A 153 -4.89 3.90 -30.46
N LEU A 154 -5.52 2.73 -30.41
CA LEU A 154 -5.28 1.60 -31.33
C LEU A 154 -5.87 1.83 -32.73
N ARG A 155 -6.72 2.85 -32.93
CA ARG A 155 -7.36 3.14 -34.23
C ARG A 155 -6.57 4.07 -35.14
N LYS A 156 -5.42 4.63 -34.70
CA LYS A 156 -4.62 5.57 -35.50
C LYS A 156 -3.35 5.01 -36.14
N GLN A 157 -3.18 3.69 -36.21
CA GLN A 157 -2.08 3.06 -36.98
C GLN A 157 -2.58 2.06 -38.04
N ARG A 158 -3.62 2.43 -38.80
CA ARG A 158 -3.97 1.74 -40.05
C ARG A 158 -4.24 2.73 -41.16
#